data_AF-A0A6P8SXM7-F1
#
_entry.id   AF-A0A6P8SXM7-F1
#
_cell.length_a   1.000
_cell.length_b   1.000
_cell.length_c   1.000
_cell.angle_alpha   90.00
_cell.angle_beta   90.00
_cell.angle_gamma   90.00
#
_symmetry.space_group_name_H-M   'P 1'
#
loop_
_entity.id
_entity.type
_entity.pdbx_description
1 polymer ?
#
loop_
_entity_poly.entity_id
_entity_poly.type
_entity_poly.pdbx_seq_one_letter_code
_entity_poly.pdbx_strand_id
1 'polypeptide(L)'
;MPVGDSMSWDGSEASEEEEGQHQIRLKRVTDNVVVGEDTRLHEVSKRSLCLVVDLFCRGCDFVLGMVYSSTPKNLDHKRLAFCFNVANIDSYVLGSASQMLAAEGPKEQPVTLEYRGVVEQQLTEMKMLVMSMAQRLDDIDATLQD
;
A
#
# COMPACT_ATOMS: atom_id res chain seq x y z
N MET A 1 2.93 4.20 7.27
CA MET A 1 3.26 3.71 5.91
C MET A 1 1.97 3.35 5.20
N PRO A 2 1.85 3.56 3.87
CA PRO A 2 0.61 3.27 3.15
C PRO A 2 0.38 1.76 3.01
N VAL A 3 -0.78 1.28 3.43
CA VAL A 3 -1.17 -0.14 3.39
C VAL A 3 -1.83 -0.53 2.05
N GLY A 4 -2.34 0.45 1.31
CA GLY A 4 -3.03 0.29 0.04
C GLY A 4 -3.64 1.61 -0.44
N ASP A 5 -4.45 1.54 -1.47
CA ASP A 5 -5.15 2.67 -2.07
C ASP A 5 -6.58 2.30 -2.52
N SER A 6 -7.35 3.32 -2.92
CA SER A 6 -8.73 3.15 -3.36
C SER A 6 -8.89 2.46 -4.71
N MET A 7 -7.81 2.31 -5.51
CA MET A 7 -7.88 1.58 -6.79
C MET A 7 -8.09 0.09 -6.60
N SER A 8 -7.75 -0.42 -5.41
CA SER A 8 -7.92 -1.82 -5.03
C SER A 8 -9.18 -2.08 -4.19
N TRP A 9 -10.05 -1.08 -4.03
CA TRP A 9 -11.26 -1.19 -3.22
C TRP A 9 -12.19 -2.31 -3.70
N ASP A 10 -12.68 -3.11 -2.75
CA ASP A 10 -13.61 -4.22 -2.98
C ASP A 10 -14.97 -4.01 -2.30
N GLY A 11 -15.00 -3.26 -1.20
CA GLY A 11 -16.24 -2.97 -0.47
C GLY A 11 -15.99 -2.53 0.96
N SER A 12 -17.06 -2.21 1.67
CA SER A 12 -17.05 -1.93 3.11
C SER A 12 -18.14 -2.73 3.81
N GLU A 13 -17.92 -2.97 5.10
CA GLU A 13 -18.90 -3.57 5.99
C GLU A 13 -19.05 -2.74 7.24
N ALA A 14 -20.30 -2.41 7.55
CA ALA A 14 -20.71 -1.93 8.86
C ALA A 14 -21.59 -3.04 9.44
N SER A 15 -21.10 -3.74 10.45
CA SER A 15 -21.92 -4.66 11.23
C SER A 15 -22.82 -3.85 12.16
N GLU A 16 -24.14 -3.91 11.93
CA GLU A 16 -25.13 -3.28 12.83
C GLU A 16 -25.13 -3.93 14.24
N GLU A 17 -24.66 -5.17 14.35
CA GLU A 17 -24.63 -5.95 15.60
C GLU A 17 -23.32 -5.79 16.40
N GLU A 18 -22.24 -5.32 15.77
CA GLU A 18 -20.95 -5.08 16.45
C GLU A 18 -20.59 -3.60 16.36
N GLU A 19 -21.04 -2.84 17.36
CA GLU A 19 -20.61 -1.46 17.58
C GLU A 19 -19.07 -1.39 17.61
N GLY A 20 -18.47 -0.89 16.54
CA GLY A 20 -17.04 -0.56 16.49
C GLY A 20 -16.18 -1.31 15.46
N GLN A 21 -16.72 -2.25 14.69
CA GLN A 21 -15.96 -2.93 13.63
C GLN A 21 -16.38 -2.50 12.23
N HIS A 22 -16.18 -1.22 11.91
CA HIS A 22 -16.25 -0.77 10.52
C HIS A 22 -15.03 -1.31 9.77
N GLN A 23 -15.26 -2.12 8.75
CA GLN A 23 -14.18 -2.71 7.97
C GLN A 23 -14.25 -2.25 6.52
N ILE A 24 -13.08 -2.04 5.92
CA ILE A 24 -12.93 -1.85 4.49
C ILE A 24 -12.18 -3.02 3.88
N ARG A 25 -12.48 -3.37 2.63
CA ARG A 25 -11.82 -4.45 1.91
C ARG A 25 -11.06 -3.96 0.72
N LEU A 26 -9.84 -4.45 0.58
CA LEU A 26 -8.99 -4.26 -0.60
C LEU A 26 -8.67 -5.61 -1.25
N LYS A 27 -8.61 -5.64 -2.58
CA LYS A 27 -8.15 -6.80 -3.37
C LYS A 27 -6.63 -6.96 -3.38
N ARG A 28 -5.91 -5.85 -3.16
CA ARG A 28 -4.45 -5.78 -3.17
C ARG A 28 -3.98 -4.82 -2.09
N VAL A 29 -2.81 -5.10 -1.55
CA VAL A 29 -2.14 -4.31 -0.50
C VAL A 29 -0.69 -4.09 -0.91
N THR A 30 -0.03 -3.13 -0.27
CA THR A 30 1.41 -2.93 -0.46
C THR A 30 2.22 -3.94 0.35
N ASP A 31 3.53 -3.96 0.12
CA ASP A 31 4.49 -4.71 0.94
C ASP A 31 4.52 -4.24 2.41
N ASN A 32 3.86 -3.14 2.78
CA ASN A 32 3.80 -2.70 4.17
C ASN A 32 2.85 -3.54 5.05
N VAL A 33 2.12 -4.48 4.45
CA VAL A 33 1.19 -5.38 5.14
C VAL A 33 1.77 -6.79 5.15
N VAL A 34 1.79 -7.41 6.32
CA VAL A 34 2.23 -8.79 6.54
C VAL A 34 1.01 -9.62 6.94
N VAL A 35 0.81 -10.76 6.29
CA VAL A 35 -0.20 -11.74 6.70
C VAL A 35 0.41 -12.61 7.79
N GLY A 36 -0.26 -12.73 8.93
CA GLY A 36 0.18 -13.59 10.02
C GLY A 36 0.24 -15.07 9.63
N GLU A 37 0.83 -15.87 10.51
CA GLU A 37 0.87 -17.34 10.34
C GLU A 37 -0.29 -18.02 11.10
N ASP A 38 -0.71 -17.40 12.20
CA ASP A 38 -1.73 -17.95 13.08
C ASP A 38 -3.14 -17.73 12.54
N THR A 39 -3.90 -18.83 12.48
CA THR A 39 -5.32 -18.82 12.10
C THR A 39 -6.19 -18.86 13.35
N ARG A 40 -7.21 -17.98 13.42
CA ARG A 40 -8.21 -17.96 14.50
C ARG A 40 -9.63 -18.08 13.98
N LEU A 41 -10.54 -18.53 14.83
CA LEU A 41 -11.98 -18.52 14.56
C LEU A 41 -12.53 -17.10 14.71
N HIS A 42 -13.33 -16.67 13.75
CA HIS A 42 -14.05 -15.41 13.78
C HIS A 42 -15.54 -15.67 13.54
N GLU A 43 -16.36 -15.26 14.49
CA GLU A 43 -17.81 -15.36 14.41
C GLU A 43 -18.35 -14.09 13.75
N VAL A 44 -18.87 -14.20 12.53
CA VAL A 44 -19.43 -13.07 11.76
C VAL A 44 -20.91 -12.85 12.12
N SER A 45 -21.58 -13.92 12.55
CA SER A 45 -22.93 -13.90 13.10
C SER A 45 -23.15 -15.18 13.89
N LYS A 46 -24.22 -15.26 14.70
CA LYS A 46 -24.62 -16.40 15.55
C LYS A 46 -24.63 -17.79 14.87
N ARG A 47 -24.48 -17.87 13.54
CA ARG A 47 -24.47 -19.10 12.74
C ARG A 47 -23.37 -19.17 11.69
N SER A 48 -22.48 -18.18 11.60
CA SER A 48 -21.43 -18.12 10.58
C SER A 48 -20.07 -17.98 11.22
N LEU A 49 -19.34 -19.09 11.31
CA LEU A 49 -17.95 -19.15 11.75
C LEU A 49 -17.04 -19.16 10.53
N CYS A 50 -16.01 -18.32 10.59
CA CYS A 50 -14.96 -18.23 9.59
C CYS A 50 -13.60 -18.51 10.23
N LEU A 51 -12.64 -18.93 9.41
CA LEU A 51 -11.23 -18.89 9.79
C LEU A 51 -10.61 -17.63 9.21
N VAL A 52 -9.89 -16.89 10.05
CA VAL A 52 -9.23 -15.65 9.68
C VAL A 52 -7.78 -15.65 10.13
N VAL A 53 -6.98 -14.86 9.44
CA VAL A 53 -5.57 -14.62 9.75
C VAL A 53 -5.38 -13.11 9.89
N ASP A 54 -4.65 -12.69 10.92
CA ASP A 54 -4.45 -11.26 11.20
C ASP A 54 -3.50 -10.60 10.19
N LEU A 55 -3.74 -9.31 9.93
CA LEU A 55 -2.89 -8.46 9.10
C LEU A 55 -2.08 -7.53 10.01
N PHE A 56 -0.78 -7.48 9.79
CA PHE A 56 0.16 -6.69 10.57
C PHE A 56 0.81 -5.60 9.73
N CYS A 57 1.03 -4.43 10.32
CA CYS A 57 1.89 -3.41 9.74
C CYS A 57 3.35 -3.83 9.86
N ARG A 58 4.07 -3.95 8.74
CA ARG A 58 5.49 -4.34 8.73
C ARG A 58 6.40 -3.42 9.57
N GLY A 59 6.02 -2.16 9.76
CA GLY A 59 6.87 -1.18 10.44
C GLY A 59 6.66 -1.06 11.95
N CYS A 60 5.53 -1.51 12.47
CA CYS A 60 5.20 -1.37 13.89
C CYS A 60 4.51 -2.59 14.51
N ASP A 61 4.37 -3.68 13.76
CA ASP A 61 3.72 -4.93 14.16
C ASP A 61 2.28 -4.75 14.71
N PHE A 62 1.65 -3.61 14.42
CA PHE A 62 0.29 -3.31 14.83
C PHE A 62 -0.72 -4.09 13.97
N VAL A 63 -1.77 -4.61 14.60
CA VAL A 63 -2.85 -5.33 13.91
C VAL A 63 -3.73 -4.34 13.15
N LEU A 64 -3.70 -4.44 11.82
CA LEU A 64 -4.45 -3.58 10.91
C LEU A 64 -5.85 -4.13 10.60
N GLY A 65 -6.03 -5.44 10.72
CA GLY A 65 -7.26 -6.14 10.36
C GLY A 65 -7.01 -7.63 10.14
N MET A 66 -7.69 -8.23 9.16
CA MET A 66 -7.65 -9.67 8.92
C MET A 66 -7.98 -10.07 7.48
N VAL A 67 -7.64 -11.31 7.10
CA VAL A 67 -8.07 -11.95 5.86
C VAL A 67 -8.86 -13.21 6.20
N TYR A 68 -9.96 -13.44 5.49
CA TYR A 68 -10.72 -14.68 5.56
C TYR A 68 -10.00 -15.79 4.80
N SER A 69 -9.47 -16.78 5.52
CA SER A 69 -8.84 -17.98 4.95
C SER A 69 -9.85 -19.07 4.61
N SER A 70 -10.92 -19.21 5.41
CA SER A 70 -12.04 -20.10 5.13
C SER A 70 -13.37 -19.45 5.48
N THR A 71 -14.32 -19.57 4.56
CA THR A 71 -15.65 -18.96 4.64
C THR A 71 -16.73 -19.98 4.29
N PRO A 72 -17.93 -19.89 4.90
CA PRO A 72 -19.11 -20.54 4.36
C PRO A 72 -19.52 -19.88 3.02
N LYS A 73 -20.31 -20.59 2.21
CA LYS A 73 -20.68 -20.18 0.84
C LYS A 73 -21.29 -18.78 0.75
N ASN A 74 -22.09 -18.38 1.74
CA ASN A 74 -22.71 -17.05 1.79
C ASN A 74 -21.70 -15.92 2.04
N LEU A 75 -20.48 -16.24 2.50
CA LEU A 75 -19.39 -15.30 2.77
C LEU A 75 -18.19 -15.46 1.82
N ASP A 76 -18.29 -16.32 0.80
CA ASP A 76 -17.20 -16.55 -0.17
C ASP A 76 -16.76 -15.29 -0.92
N HIS A 77 -17.66 -14.32 -1.09
CA HIS A 77 -17.34 -13.02 -1.68
C HIS A 77 -16.34 -12.19 -0.83
N LYS A 78 -16.14 -12.54 0.45
CA LYS A 78 -15.17 -11.91 1.35
C LYS A 78 -13.84 -12.66 1.41
N ARG A 79 -13.78 -13.89 0.87
CA ARG A 79 -12.60 -14.76 0.97
C ARG A 79 -11.43 -14.15 0.22
N LEU A 80 -10.23 -14.24 0.79
CA LEU A 80 -8.98 -13.72 0.23
C LEU A 80 -8.93 -12.19 0.00
N ALA A 81 -9.93 -11.44 0.43
CA ALA A 81 -9.85 -9.98 0.48
C ALA A 81 -9.18 -9.53 1.78
N PHE A 82 -8.42 -8.43 1.70
CA PHE A 82 -7.75 -7.83 2.85
C PHE A 82 -8.74 -6.89 3.56
N CYS A 83 -9.21 -7.30 4.74
CA CYS A 83 -10.16 -6.54 5.54
C CYS A 83 -9.39 -5.70 6.57
N PHE A 84 -9.48 -4.38 6.48
CA PHE A 84 -8.86 -3.44 7.42
C PHE A 84 -9.91 -2.88 8.37
N ASN A 85 -9.59 -2.82 9.66
CA ASN A 85 -10.41 -2.09 10.61
C ASN A 85 -10.20 -0.59 10.43
N VAL A 86 -11.26 0.17 10.18
CA VAL A 86 -11.22 1.62 9.98
C VAL A 86 -10.62 2.33 11.19
N ALA A 87 -10.79 1.81 12.40
CA ALA A 87 -10.18 2.38 13.61
C ALA A 87 -8.64 2.26 13.63
N ASN A 88 -8.07 1.39 12.81
CA ASN A 88 -6.65 1.03 12.80
C ASN A 88 -5.90 1.59 11.59
N ILE A 89 -6.57 2.36 10.73
CA ILE A 89 -6.00 2.96 9.53
C ILE A 89 -6.47 4.40 9.35
N ASP A 90 -5.62 5.23 8.72
CA ASP A 90 -5.98 6.57 8.30
C ASP A 90 -6.13 6.63 6.78
N SER A 91 -7.06 7.46 6.32
CA SER A 91 -7.24 7.75 4.89
C SER A 91 -6.63 9.10 4.54
N TYR A 92 -6.03 9.17 3.35
CA TYR A 92 -5.47 10.40 2.81
C TYR A 92 -5.96 10.59 1.38
N VAL A 93 -6.57 11.75 1.10
CA VAL A 93 -7.04 12.11 -0.23
C VAL A 93 -6.06 13.08 -0.88
N LEU A 94 -5.45 12.65 -1.98
CA LEU A 94 -4.56 13.50 -2.79
C LEU A 94 -5.30 14.75 -3.27
N GLY A 95 -4.69 15.92 -3.06
CA GLY A 95 -5.28 17.21 -3.45
C GLY A 95 -6.31 17.77 -2.46
N SER A 96 -6.59 17.09 -1.35
CA SER A 96 -7.38 17.65 -0.26
C SER A 96 -6.53 18.60 0.58
N ALA A 97 -6.97 19.85 0.72
CA ALA A 97 -6.29 20.85 1.55
C ALA A 97 -6.38 20.57 3.06
N SER A 98 -7.32 19.70 3.49
CA SER A 98 -7.64 19.47 4.91
C SER A 98 -6.97 18.25 5.53
N GLN A 99 -6.40 17.34 4.73
CA GLN A 99 -5.64 16.19 5.22
C GLN A 99 -4.18 16.40 4.83
N MET A 100 -3.33 16.75 5.80
CA MET A 100 -1.87 16.74 5.62
C MET A 100 -1.34 15.54 6.39
N LEU A 101 -0.69 14.59 5.70
CA LEU A 101 0.15 13.62 6.38
C LEU A 101 1.24 14.41 7.11
N ALA A 102 1.46 14.12 8.40
CA ALA A 102 2.66 14.57 9.10
C ALA A 102 3.85 13.96 8.38
N ALA A 103 4.40 14.69 7.41
CA ALA A 103 5.67 14.38 6.81
C ALA A 103 6.73 14.64 7.89
N GLU A 104 6.90 13.69 8.80
CA GLU A 104 8.05 13.64 9.71
C GLU A 104 9.32 13.11 9.00
N GLY A 105 9.32 13.10 7.67
CA GLY A 105 10.54 13.09 6.89
C GLY A 105 11.16 14.48 6.82
N PRO A 106 12.39 14.63 6.29
CA PRO A 106 12.93 15.94 5.94
C PRO A 106 11.88 16.72 5.13
N LYS A 107 11.96 18.06 5.11
CA LYS A 107 11.09 18.99 4.35
C LYS A 107 11.22 18.80 2.83
N GLU A 108 11.18 17.58 2.35
CA GLU A 108 11.12 17.22 0.96
C GLU A 108 9.65 17.22 0.59
N GLN A 109 9.34 18.10 -0.35
CA GLN A 109 8.03 18.24 -0.94
C GLN A 109 7.54 16.84 -1.38
N PRO A 110 6.33 16.41 -0.97
CA PRO A 110 5.82 15.11 -1.39
C PRO A 110 5.87 15.03 -2.91
N VAL A 111 6.34 13.91 -3.44
CA VAL A 111 6.36 13.68 -4.90
C VAL A 111 4.92 13.66 -5.39
N THR A 112 4.47 14.79 -5.93
CA THR A 112 3.15 14.91 -6.55
C THR A 112 3.19 14.26 -7.94
N LEU A 113 2.01 13.91 -8.48
CA LEU A 113 1.91 13.39 -9.84
C LEU A 113 2.49 14.37 -10.87
N GLU A 114 2.31 15.68 -10.66
CA GLU A 114 2.92 16.72 -11.49
C GLU A 114 4.44 16.75 -11.35
N TYR A 115 4.96 16.56 -10.14
CA TYR A 115 6.40 16.51 -9.89
C TYR A 115 7.06 15.26 -10.48
N ARG A 116 6.34 14.14 -10.56
CA ARG A 116 6.83 12.91 -11.21
C ARG A 116 7.27 13.16 -12.66
N GLY A 117 6.46 13.88 -13.44
CA GLY A 117 6.80 14.19 -14.83
C GLY A 117 8.07 15.02 -14.95
N VAL A 118 8.25 16.00 -14.05
CA VAL A 118 9.45 16.84 -13.98
C VAL A 118 10.69 16.00 -13.62
N VAL A 119 10.58 15.11 -12.62
CA VAL A 119 11.67 14.22 -12.21
C VAL A 119 12.04 13.24 -13.32
N GLU A 120 11.06 12.63 -13.99
CA GLU A 120 11.31 11.73 -15.12
C GLU A 120 12.01 12.44 -16.28
N GLN A 121 11.64 13.69 -16.57
CA GLN A 121 12.33 14.51 -17.57
C GLN A 121 13.78 14.81 -17.16
N GLN A 122 14.01 15.27 -15.92
CA GLN A 122 15.34 15.58 -15.42
C GLN A 122 16.26 14.34 -15.41
N LEU A 123 15.73 13.17 -15.04
CA LEU A 123 16.48 11.90 -15.10
C LEU A 123 16.84 11.52 -16.54
N THR A 124 15.95 11.81 -17.50
CA THR A 124 16.20 11.55 -18.92
C THR A 124 17.31 12.46 -19.45
N GLU A 125 17.27 13.75 -19.13
CA GLU A 125 18.31 14.71 -19.50
C GLU A 125 19.66 14.34 -18.87
N MET A 126 19.67 13.97 -17.60
CA MET A 126 20.88 13.52 -16.90
C MET A 126 21.47 12.25 -17.52
N LYS A 127 20.62 11.28 -17.89
CA LYS A 127 21.05 10.07 -18.59
C LYS A 127 21.73 10.40 -19.92
N MET A 128 21.17 11.32 -20.71
CA MET A 128 21.79 11.74 -21.98
C MET A 128 23.17 12.39 -21.76
N LEU A 129 23.30 13.24 -20.74
CA LEU A 129 24.59 13.85 -20.41
C LEU A 129 25.64 12.80 -20.02
N VAL A 130 25.29 11.85 -19.15
CA VAL A 130 26.22 10.79 -18.71
C VAL A 130 26.63 9.91 -19.90
N MET A 131 25.70 9.53 -20.78
CA MET A 131 26.03 8.75 -21.97
C MET A 131 26.97 9.52 -22.93
N SER A 132 26.74 10.82 -23.11
CA SER A 132 27.63 11.68 -23.92
C SER A 132 29.04 11.78 -23.30
N MET A 133 29.12 11.89 -21.97
CA MET A 133 30.41 11.88 -21.27
C MET A 133 31.12 10.54 -21.41
N ALA A 134 30.41 9.42 -21.30
CA ALA A 134 30.96 8.08 -21.48
C ALA A 134 31.54 7.91 -22.90
N GLN A 135 30.80 8.30 -23.93
CA GLN A 135 31.28 8.24 -25.31
C GLN A 135 32.56 9.06 -25.52
N ARG A 136 32.60 10.27 -24.95
CA ARG A 136 33.80 11.12 -25.05
C ARG A 136 35.01 10.54 -24.32
N LEU A 137 34.80 9.80 -23.24
CA LEU A 137 35.89 9.11 -22.53
C LEU A 137 36.41 7.94 -23.37
N ASP A 138 35.52 7.16 -23.98
CA ASP A 138 35.91 6.07 -24.88
C ASP A 138 36.74 6.59 -26.07
N ASP A 139 36.36 7.73 -26.66
CA ASP A 139 37.10 8.37 -27.77
C ASP A 139 38.50 8.84 -27.33
N ILE A 140 38.64 9.33 -26.09
CA ILE A 140 39.93 9.74 -25.51
C ILE A 140 40.81 8.52 -25.22
N ASP A 141 40.24 7.47 -24.63
CA ASP A 141 40.98 6.24 -24.35
C ASP A 141 41.46 5.57 -25.65
N ALA A 142 40.65 5.59 -26.71
CA ALA A 142 41.06 5.08 -28.03
C ALA A 142 42.24 5.89 -28.62
N THR A 143 42.25 7.21 -28.46
CA THR A 143 43.35 8.07 -28.96
C THR A 143 44.62 7.98 -28.11
N LEU A 144 44.55 7.45 -26.89
CA LEU A 144 45.71 7.20 -26.03
C LEU A 144 46.35 5.82 -26.26
N GLN A 145 45.67 4.93 -27.00
CA GLN A 145 46.14 3.58 -27.34
C GLN A 145 46.84 3.48 -28.71
N ASP A 146 46.79 4.55 -29.52
CA ASP A 146 47.55 4.75 -30.77
C ASP A 146 48.86 5.54 -30.52
#